data_AF-A0A819H678-F1
#
_entry.id   AF-A0A819H678-F1
#
_cell.length_a   1.000
_cell.length_b   1.000
_cell.length_c   1.000
_cell.angle_alpha   90.00
_cell.angle_beta   90.00
_cell.angle_gamma   90.00
#
_symmetry.space_group_name_H-M   'P 1'
#
loop_
_entity.id
_entity.type
_entity.pdbx_description
1 polymer ?
#
loop_
_entity_poly.entity_id
_entity_poly.type
_entity_poly.pdbx_seq_one_letter_code
_entity_poly.pdbx_strand_id
1 'polypeptide(L)'
;MSQRKILVFDSKLYDEKTFRQALKDLNGQQKLHFTFLESKLTDETVDQAIGFDAICVFVNDILNRNIIEELHKQCNTVKIIALRCAGYNNVDLEAIEKYNFKLCRVPRYSPYAVAEHSVALLLSLNRNLHHAFYRTKQHNFTLDGLVG
;
A
#
# COMPACT_ATOMS: atom_id res chain seq x y z
N MET A 1 -18.23 7.20 22.73
CA MET A 1 -17.81 6.44 21.53
C MET A 1 -16.34 6.06 21.65
N SER A 2 -16.03 4.77 21.57
CA SER A 2 -14.69 4.17 21.62
C SER A 2 -13.83 4.58 20.41
N GLN A 3 -12.52 4.74 20.61
CA GLN A 3 -11.54 5.00 19.54
C GLN A 3 -11.24 3.69 18.80
N ARG A 4 -11.35 3.68 17.47
CA ARG A 4 -11.06 2.51 16.63
C ARG A 4 -9.57 2.44 16.34
N LYS A 5 -8.94 1.29 16.58
CA LYS A 5 -7.52 1.04 16.32
C LYS A 5 -7.35 0.35 14.98
N ILE A 6 -6.49 0.90 14.13
CA ILE A 6 -6.17 0.37 12.81
C ILE A 6 -4.67 0.11 12.74
N LEU A 7 -4.30 -1.11 12.34
CA LEU A 7 -2.92 -1.48 12.10
C LEU A 7 -2.59 -1.39 10.61
N VAL A 8 -1.50 -0.75 10.25
CA VAL A 8 -1.05 -0.62 8.86
C VAL A 8 0.24 -1.41 8.68
N PHE A 9 0.19 -2.51 7.94
CA PHE A 9 1.35 -3.33 7.57
C PHE A 9 2.10 -2.77 6.36
N ASP A 10 3.37 -3.13 6.19
CA ASP A 10 4.29 -2.68 5.13
C ASP A 10 4.27 -1.16 4.91
N SER A 11 4.13 -0.40 6.00
CA SER A 11 4.05 1.05 5.95
C SER A 11 5.43 1.66 5.70
N LYS A 12 5.42 2.76 4.95
CA LYS A 12 6.59 3.63 4.73
C LYS A 12 6.28 5.03 5.26
N LEU A 13 7.32 5.86 5.35
CA LEU A 13 7.19 7.25 5.83
C LEU A 13 6.18 8.08 5.03
N TYR A 14 6.01 7.81 3.72
CA TYR A 14 5.01 8.51 2.92
C TYR A 14 3.58 8.09 3.29
N ASP A 15 3.35 6.81 3.62
CA ASP A 15 2.04 6.32 4.06
C ASP A 15 1.63 7.05 5.34
N GLU A 16 2.50 7.04 6.35
CA GLU A 16 2.21 7.68 7.63
C GLU A 16 1.86 9.16 7.46
N LYS A 17 2.65 9.89 6.67
CA LYS A 17 2.39 11.31 6.37
C LYS A 17 1.03 11.50 5.71
N THR A 18 0.70 10.71 4.69
CA THR A 18 -0.57 10.81 3.96
C THR A 18 -1.76 10.46 4.84
N PHE A 19 -1.71 9.37 5.60
CA PHE A 19 -2.79 8.97 6.51
C PHE A 19 -3.01 10.01 7.62
N ARG A 20 -1.92 10.54 8.21
CA ARG A 20 -2.02 11.61 9.23
C ARG A 20 -2.59 12.90 8.65
N GLN A 21 -2.25 13.26 7.41
CA GLN A 21 -2.83 14.43 6.76
C GLN A 21 -4.33 14.22 6.49
N ALA A 22 -4.72 13.08 5.92
CA ALA A 22 -6.12 12.75 5.67
C ALA A 22 -6.97 12.79 6.96
N LEU A 23 -6.41 12.35 8.10
CA LEU A 23 -7.06 12.47 9.40
C LEU A 23 -7.32 13.91 9.84
N LYS A 24 -6.38 14.82 9.58
CA LYS A 24 -6.56 16.25 9.87
C LYS A 24 -7.68 16.84 9.02
N ASP A 25 -7.71 16.49 7.73
CA ASP A 25 -8.68 16.99 6.76
C ASP A 25 -10.12 16.52 7.10
N LEU A 26 -10.26 15.37 7.78
CA LEU A 26 -11.54 14.86 8.30
C LEU A 26 -12.05 15.59 9.56
N ASN A 27 -11.38 16.66 10.01
CA ASN A 27 -11.80 17.54 11.11
C ASN A 27 -12.20 16.82 12.41
N GLY A 28 -11.56 15.68 12.71
CA GLY A 28 -11.81 14.93 13.95
C GLY A 28 -13.19 14.28 14.06
N GLN A 29 -13.96 14.19 12.96
CA GLN A 29 -15.28 13.55 12.96
C GLN A 29 -15.22 12.04 13.27
N GLN A 30 -14.05 11.41 13.10
CA GLN A 30 -13.84 10.00 13.38
C GLN A 30 -12.68 9.80 14.36
N LYS A 31 -12.95 9.07 15.46
CA LYS A 31 -11.92 8.66 16.42
C LYS A 31 -11.17 7.43 15.90
N LEU A 32 -10.31 7.63 14.91
CA LEU A 32 -9.41 6.59 14.38
C LEU A 32 -8.02 6.74 15.00
N HIS A 33 -7.38 5.63 15.32
CA HIS A 33 -5.99 5.57 15.76
C HIS A 33 -5.22 4.62 14.84
N PHE A 34 -4.20 5.14 14.15
CA PHE A 34 -3.37 4.36 13.26
C PHE A 34 -2.05 4.00 13.95
N THR A 35 -1.72 2.71 13.91
CA THR A 35 -0.39 2.19 14.24
C THR A 35 0.24 1.69 12.94
N PHE A 36 1.49 2.09 12.70
CA PHE A 36 2.21 1.81 11.46
C PHE A 36 3.33 0.80 11.75
N LEU A 37 3.39 -0.26 10.96
CA LEU A 37 4.43 -1.28 11.02
C LEU A 37 5.19 -1.32 9.70
N GLU A 38 6.51 -1.42 9.78
CA GLU A 38 7.34 -1.61 8.58
C GLU A 38 7.34 -3.06 8.09
N SER A 39 7.00 -4.01 8.97
CA SER A 39 6.84 -5.43 8.66
C SER A 39 5.65 -5.68 7.75
N LYS A 40 5.80 -6.64 6.84
CA LYS A 40 4.71 -7.16 6.01
C LYS A 40 3.79 -8.05 6.82
N LEU A 41 2.56 -8.25 6.34
CA LEU A 41 1.68 -9.27 6.86
C LEU A 41 2.12 -10.65 6.34
N THR A 42 2.54 -11.52 7.26
CA THR A 42 2.92 -12.92 7.03
C THR A 42 2.37 -13.78 8.17
N ASP A 43 2.54 -15.10 8.08
CA ASP A 43 2.13 -16.03 9.14
C ASP A 43 2.84 -15.72 10.48
N GLU A 44 4.06 -15.17 10.44
CA GLU A 44 4.85 -14.82 11.62
C GLU A 44 4.52 -13.45 12.22
N THR A 45 3.74 -12.61 11.51
CA THR A 45 3.41 -11.24 11.97
C THR A 45 1.91 -11.02 12.16
N VAL A 46 1.09 -12.06 11.91
CA VAL A 46 -0.37 -12.00 12.02
C VAL A 46 -0.83 -11.64 13.43
N ASP A 47 -0.10 -12.09 14.44
CA ASP A 47 -0.33 -11.85 15.87
C ASP A 47 -0.22 -10.36 16.24
N GLN A 48 0.52 -9.56 15.46
CA GLN A 48 0.64 -8.12 15.70
C GLN A 48 -0.71 -7.39 15.52
N ALA A 49 -1.68 -7.99 14.83
CA ALA A 49 -3.03 -7.46 14.67
C ALA A 49 -3.94 -7.70 15.89
N ILE A 50 -3.48 -8.41 16.94
CA ILE A 50 -4.24 -8.64 18.16
C ILE A 50 -4.61 -7.30 18.83
N GLY A 51 -5.89 -7.13 19.16
CA GLY A 51 -6.40 -5.93 19.84
C GLY A 51 -6.67 -4.73 18.91
N PHE A 52 -6.53 -4.90 17.59
CA PHE A 52 -6.95 -3.92 16.59
C PHE A 52 -8.37 -4.22 16.06
N ASP A 53 -9.10 -3.17 15.66
CA ASP A 53 -10.44 -3.30 15.06
C ASP A 53 -10.37 -3.60 13.55
N ALA A 54 -9.29 -3.16 12.90
CA ALA A 54 -9.07 -3.29 11.47
C ALA A 54 -7.58 -3.38 11.13
N ILE A 55 -7.29 -3.99 9.99
CA ILE A 55 -5.95 -3.98 9.39
C ILE A 55 -5.98 -3.30 8.02
N CYS A 56 -4.87 -2.67 7.66
CA CYS A 56 -4.65 -2.03 6.37
C CYS A 56 -3.40 -2.64 5.73
N VAL A 57 -3.56 -3.23 4.54
CA VAL A 57 -2.52 -3.97 3.83
C VAL A 57 -2.34 -3.43 2.42
N PHE A 58 -1.23 -3.78 1.77
CA PHE A 58 -0.87 -3.31 0.43
C PHE A 58 -0.73 -4.44 -0.59
N VAL A 59 -0.29 -4.07 -1.80
CA VAL A 59 -0.16 -5.01 -2.93
C VAL A 59 0.83 -6.16 -2.68
N ASN A 60 1.78 -5.97 -1.77
CA ASN A 60 2.83 -6.95 -1.48
C ASN A 60 2.55 -7.83 -0.26
N ASP A 61 1.50 -7.53 0.50
CA ASP A 61 1.04 -8.37 1.60
C ASP A 61 0.23 -9.54 1.03
N ILE A 62 0.36 -10.74 1.58
CA ILE A 62 -0.38 -11.92 1.10
C ILE A 62 -1.52 -12.19 2.06
N LEU A 63 -2.76 -12.18 1.57
CA LEU A 63 -3.95 -12.59 2.31
C LEU A 63 -4.47 -13.91 1.73
N ASN A 64 -3.67 -14.95 1.88
CA ASN A 64 -4.08 -16.30 1.52
C ASN A 64 -5.03 -16.89 2.59
N ARG A 65 -5.56 -18.08 2.32
CA ARG A 65 -6.47 -18.78 3.22
C ARG A 65 -5.93 -18.94 4.64
N ASN A 66 -4.66 -19.32 4.76
CA ASN A 66 -4.03 -19.59 6.05
C ASN A 66 -3.94 -18.32 6.90
N ILE A 67 -3.45 -17.22 6.31
CA ILE A 67 -3.33 -15.93 7.01
C ILE A 67 -4.71 -15.41 7.42
N ILE A 68 -5.73 -15.54 6.56
CA ILE A 68 -7.10 -15.13 6.90
C ILE A 68 -7.67 -15.98 8.04
N GLU A 69 -7.42 -17.28 8.02
CA GLU A 69 -7.84 -18.19 9.09
C GLU A 69 -7.13 -17.85 10.42
N GLU A 70 -5.83 -17.60 10.40
CA GLU A 70 -5.07 -17.19 11.59
C GLU A 70 -5.48 -15.81 12.11
N LEU A 71 -5.75 -14.85 11.22
CA LEU A 71 -6.38 -13.57 11.60
C LEU A 71 -7.70 -13.80 12.31
N HIS A 72 -8.56 -14.69 11.81
CA HIS A 72 -9.85 -14.97 12.43
C HIS A 72 -9.70 -15.63 13.81
N LYS A 73 -8.76 -16.58 13.95
CA LYS A 73 -8.49 -17.30 15.21
C LYS A 73 -7.86 -16.40 16.27
N GLN A 74 -6.82 -15.66 15.89
CA GLN A 74 -5.96 -14.93 16.82
C GLN A 74 -6.48 -13.51 17.08
N CYS A 75 -7.07 -12.87 16.06
CA CYS A 75 -7.45 -11.45 16.08
C CYS A 75 -8.98 -11.27 16.04
N ASN A 76 -9.67 -11.77 17.07
CA ASN A 76 -11.14 -11.77 17.14
C ASN A 76 -11.81 -10.38 17.03
N THR A 77 -11.08 -9.30 17.34
CA THR A 77 -11.53 -7.90 17.23
C THR A 77 -11.46 -7.35 15.81
N VAL A 78 -10.61 -7.91 14.95
CA VAL A 78 -10.49 -7.47 13.55
C VAL A 78 -11.75 -7.86 12.81
N LYS A 79 -12.44 -6.87 12.22
CA LYS A 79 -13.64 -7.08 11.39
C LYS A 79 -13.50 -6.52 9.99
N ILE A 80 -12.51 -5.66 9.76
CA ILE A 80 -12.30 -4.97 8.50
C ILE A 80 -10.85 -5.20 8.04
N ILE A 81 -10.71 -5.57 6.78
CA ILE A 81 -9.45 -5.61 6.06
C ILE A 81 -9.53 -4.55 4.97
N ALA A 82 -8.67 -3.53 5.05
CA ALA A 82 -8.58 -2.46 4.08
C ALA A 82 -7.38 -2.65 3.17
N LEU A 83 -7.62 -2.68 1.86
CA LEU A 83 -6.59 -2.66 0.83
C LEU A 83 -6.33 -1.21 0.43
N ARG A 84 -5.13 -0.69 0.71
CA ARG A 84 -4.73 0.66 0.23
C ARG A 84 -4.27 0.66 -1.23
N CYS A 85 -4.84 -0.21 -2.04
CA CYS A 85 -4.52 -0.42 -3.45
C CYS A 85 -5.78 -0.77 -4.26
N ALA A 86 -5.65 -0.75 -5.59
CA ALA A 86 -6.75 -1.09 -6.49
C ALA A 86 -6.85 -2.59 -6.76
N GLY A 87 -5.71 -3.27 -6.96
CA GLY A 87 -5.62 -4.70 -7.19
C GLY A 87 -5.84 -5.51 -5.90
N TYR A 88 -6.35 -6.73 -6.06
CA TYR A 88 -6.68 -7.63 -4.94
C TYR A 88 -6.35 -9.10 -5.27
N ASN A 89 -5.45 -9.33 -6.23
CA ASN A 89 -5.05 -10.66 -6.69
C ASN A 89 -4.36 -11.48 -5.59
N ASN A 90 -3.88 -10.79 -4.55
CA ASN A 90 -3.21 -11.31 -3.38
C ASN A 90 -4.18 -11.73 -2.25
N VAL A 91 -5.49 -11.75 -2.49
CA VAL A 91 -6.53 -12.01 -1.48
C VAL A 91 -7.37 -13.23 -1.85
N ASP A 92 -7.47 -14.21 -0.95
CA ASP A 92 -8.44 -15.32 -1.05
C ASP A 92 -9.84 -14.81 -0.64
N LEU A 93 -10.64 -14.43 -1.64
CA LEU A 93 -11.98 -13.88 -1.43
C LEU A 93 -12.96 -14.90 -0.82
N GLU A 94 -12.80 -16.20 -1.10
CA GLU A 94 -13.62 -17.25 -0.50
C GLU A 94 -13.38 -17.33 1.02
N ALA A 95 -12.12 -17.23 1.44
CA ALA A 95 -11.77 -17.20 2.85
C ALA A 95 -12.29 -15.93 3.55
N ILE A 96 -12.17 -14.76 2.91
CA ILE A 96 -12.75 -13.51 3.42
C ILE A 96 -14.25 -13.66 3.72
N GLU A 97 -15.00 -14.23 2.78
CA GLU A 97 -16.44 -14.47 2.92
C GLU A 97 -16.73 -15.51 4.01
N LYS A 98 -16.03 -16.66 3.99
CA LYS A 98 -16.18 -17.75 4.96
C LYS A 98 -15.99 -17.29 6.40
N TYR A 99 -14.98 -16.45 6.66
CA TYR A 99 -14.67 -15.93 8.00
C TYR A 99 -15.35 -14.58 8.30
N ASN A 100 -16.24 -14.12 7.41
CA ASN A 100 -17.06 -12.91 7.56
C ASN A 100 -16.24 -11.63 7.82
N PHE A 101 -15.11 -11.48 7.13
CA PHE A 101 -14.35 -10.24 7.11
C PHE A 101 -14.95 -9.26 6.10
N LYS A 102 -15.02 -7.98 6.47
CA LYS A 102 -15.34 -6.92 5.51
C LYS A 102 -14.08 -6.49 4.79
N LEU A 103 -14.03 -6.71 3.47
CA LEU A 103 -12.94 -6.24 2.62
C LEU A 103 -13.32 -4.91 1.96
N CYS A 104 -12.47 -3.90 2.07
CA CYS A 104 -12.59 -2.66 1.32
C CYS A 104 -11.31 -2.37 0.54
N ARG A 105 -11.43 -1.62 -0.56
CA ARG A 105 -10.30 -1.26 -1.44
C ARG A 105 -10.46 0.11 -2.06
N VAL A 106 -9.40 0.61 -2.68
CA VAL A 106 -9.41 1.89 -3.41
C VAL A 106 -9.42 1.61 -4.93
N PRO A 107 -10.60 1.48 -5.58
CA PRO A 107 -10.70 0.97 -6.94
C PRO A 107 -10.13 1.89 -8.01
N ARG A 108 -10.11 3.21 -7.75
CA ARG A 108 -9.55 4.22 -8.64
C ARG A 108 -8.75 5.21 -7.80
N TYR A 109 -7.43 5.08 -7.82
CA TYR A 109 -6.54 6.21 -7.54
C TYR A 109 -6.28 6.96 -8.85
N SER A 110 -5.38 7.96 -8.86
CA SER A 110 -5.08 8.76 -10.06
C SER A 110 -4.68 7.87 -11.25
N PRO A 111 -5.56 7.64 -12.25
CA PRO A 111 -5.20 6.84 -13.42
C PRO A 111 -4.15 7.55 -14.27
N TYR A 112 -4.13 8.90 -14.20
CA TYR A 112 -3.15 9.75 -14.84
C TYR A 112 -1.74 9.48 -14.32
N ALA A 113 -1.54 9.25 -13.02
CA ALA A 113 -0.21 8.99 -12.47
C ALA A 113 0.46 7.76 -13.10
N VAL A 114 -0.30 6.68 -13.35
CA VAL A 114 0.22 5.47 -14.00
C VAL A 114 0.54 5.76 -15.47
N ALA A 115 -0.38 6.41 -16.18
CA ALA A 115 -0.20 6.76 -17.60
C ALA A 115 1.00 7.69 -17.82
N GLU A 116 1.12 8.74 -17.00
CA GLU A 116 2.23 9.69 -17.01
C GLU A 116 3.57 9.00 -16.74
N HIS A 117 3.62 8.09 -15.76
CA HIS A 117 4.83 7.33 -15.48
C HIS A 117 5.24 6.44 -16.66
N SER A 118 4.29 5.74 -17.30
CA SER A 118 4.56 4.93 -18.49
C SER A 118 5.11 5.77 -19.65
N VAL A 119 4.52 6.94 -19.92
CA VAL A 119 5.00 7.86 -20.96
C VAL A 119 6.39 8.41 -20.60
N ALA A 120 6.64 8.74 -19.34
CA ALA A 120 7.94 9.21 -18.88
C ALA A 120 9.03 8.15 -19.08
N LEU A 121 8.74 6.88 -18.75
CA LEU A 121 9.66 5.76 -19.00
C LEU A 121 9.92 5.56 -20.50
N LEU A 122 8.88 5.60 -21.33
CA LEU A 122 9.00 5.50 -22.77
C LEU A 122 9.93 6.59 -23.33
N LEU A 123 9.72 7.84 -22.93
CA LEU A 123 10.55 8.97 -23.36
C LEU A 123 11.99 8.86 -22.82
N SER A 124 12.17 8.38 -21.59
CA SER A 124 13.48 8.16 -20.98
C SER A 124 14.31 7.11 -21.73
N LEU A 125 13.67 6.05 -22.22
CA LEU A 125 14.30 5.03 -23.05
C LEU A 125 14.55 5.54 -24.47
N ASN A 126 13.52 6.07 -25.13
CA ASN A 126 13.59 6.56 -26.51
C ASN A 126 14.69 7.61 -26.68
N ARG A 127 14.85 8.51 -25.70
CA ARG A 127 15.82 9.62 -25.80
C ARG A 127 17.08 9.40 -24.95
N ASN A 128 17.29 8.18 -24.46
CA ASN A 128 18.41 7.80 -23.60
C ASN A 128 18.64 8.79 -22.44
N LEU A 129 17.57 9.36 -21.87
CA LEU A 129 17.66 10.42 -20.86
C LEU A 129 18.40 9.96 -19.61
N HIS A 130 18.21 8.69 -19.24
CA HIS A 130 18.91 8.06 -18.13
C HIS A 130 20.44 8.03 -18.32
N HIS A 131 20.93 7.84 -19.55
CA HIS A 131 22.36 7.95 -19.87
C HIS A 131 22.81 9.41 -19.97
N ALA A 132 22.02 10.26 -20.64
CA ALA A 132 22.32 11.69 -20.80
C ALA A 132 22.48 12.41 -19.44
N PHE A 133 21.61 12.10 -18.48
CA PHE A 133 21.68 12.61 -17.11
C PHE A 133 23.00 12.30 -16.41
N TYR A 134 23.54 11.09 -16.60
CA TYR A 134 24.81 10.71 -16.00
C TYR A 134 25.99 11.42 -16.66
N ARG A 135 25.96 11.59 -17.99
CA ARG A 135 27.00 12.34 -18.73
C ARG A 135 27.06 13.80 -18.33
N THR A 136 25.91 14.49 -18.28
CA THR A 136 25.87 15.92 -17.93
C THR A 136 26.33 16.19 -16.50
N LYS A 137 26.08 15.26 -15.56
CA LYS A 137 26.65 15.32 -14.20
C LYS A 137 28.18 15.26 -14.16
N GLN A 138 28.81 14.67 -15.18
CA GLN A 138 30.26 14.59 -15.33
C GLN A 138 30.81 15.63 -16.32
N HIS A 139 30.02 16.66 -16.66
CA HIS A 139 30.37 17.67 -17.65
C HIS A 139 30.69 17.09 -19.05
N ASN A 140 30.19 15.90 -19.34
CA ASN A 140 30.25 15.31 -20.67
C ASN A 140 28.97 15.70 -21.45
N PHE A 141 29.14 16.47 -22.52
CA PHE A 141 28.05 16.94 -23.38
C PHE A 141 28.03 16.26 -24.75
N THR A 142 28.80 15.18 -24.94
CA THR A 142 28.79 14.44 -26.21
C THR A 142 27.48 13.67 -26.38
N LEU A 143 26.99 13.65 -27.62
CA LEU A 143 25.74 12.99 -27.99
C LEU A 143 25.94 11.61 -28.63
N ASP A 144 27.19 11.16 -28.79
CA ASP A 144 27.50 9.85 -29.40
C ASP A 144 26.83 8.72 -28.62
N GLY A 145 26.08 7.87 -29.34
CA GLY A 145 25.29 6.79 -28.73
C GLY A 145 24.05 7.25 -27.97
N LEU A 146 23.66 8.53 -28.05
CA LEU A 146 22.40 9.07 -27.49
C LEU A 146 21.44 9.59 -28.56
N VAL A 147 21.91 9.80 -29.80
CA VAL A 147 21.09 10.23 -30.94
C VAL A 147 20.64 9.00 -31.73
N GLY A 148 19.33 8.84 -31.85
CA GLY A 148 18.63 7.68 -32.41
C GLY A 148 17.28 7.52 -31.73
#